data_AF-A0A956C856-F1
#
_entry.id   AF-A0A956C856-F1
#
_cell.length_a   1.000
_cell.length_b   1.000
_cell.length_c   1.000
_cell.angle_alpha   90.00
_cell.angle_beta   90.00
_cell.angle_gamma   90.00
#
_symmetry.space_group_name_H-M   'P 1'
#
loop_
_entity.id
_entity.type
_entity.pdbx_description
1 polymer ?
#
loop_
_entity_poly.entity_id
_entity_poly.type
_entity_poly.pdbx_seq_one_letter_code
_entity_poly.pdbx_strand_id
1 'polypeptide(L)'
;MSAVHADPIEAVEKPFARARAHAANVEGMLMSDEMIRKSHSELEAMLDGQGKEWARLLLEENLRLRAQLERRATVVCAEGVDRRSTRDSERHLETLLGRVAVPRLSYQAPGSTDLHPMDASLNLPREMFSHGIRRMVAKEAAKSSFDEVVETVRDFTGASIAKRQVEELAIRAAQDFDAFYEQRAAARAPSDDLLVISTDGKGIVMRHEDLREGTRRAAQKSARKLETRLTPGEKSNRKRMAQVATVYSIAPFPRGLRTSCTRCATRTRSTPSARARQTSASGRASRSPRRA
;
A
#
# COMPACT_ATOMS: atom_id res chain seq x y z
N MET A 1 23.37 -9.56 13.62
CA MET A 1 22.04 -9.25 14.19
C MET A 1 22.08 -9.71 15.63
N SER A 2 22.38 -8.78 16.54
CA SER A 2 22.46 -9.09 17.97
C SER A 2 21.03 -9.33 18.47
N ALA A 3 20.78 -10.51 19.02
CA ALA A 3 19.53 -10.78 19.71
C ALA A 3 19.47 -9.82 20.91
N VAL A 4 18.63 -8.80 20.80
CA VAL A 4 18.30 -7.92 21.93
C VAL A 4 17.51 -8.79 22.90
N HIS A 5 18.19 -9.38 23.88
CA HIS A 5 17.54 -9.86 25.08
C HIS A 5 16.96 -8.64 25.78
N ALA A 6 15.71 -8.34 25.47
CA ALA A 6 14.93 -7.38 26.22
C ALA A 6 14.65 -8.02 27.59
N ASP A 7 15.16 -7.39 28.65
CA ASP A 7 14.84 -7.79 30.01
C ASP A 7 13.31 -7.80 30.17
N PRO A 8 12.72 -8.89 30.70
CA PRO A 8 11.28 -9.01 30.83
C PRO A 8 10.78 -7.93 31.78
N ILE A 9 9.89 -7.07 31.27
CA ILE A 9 9.23 -6.06 32.08
C ILE A 9 8.34 -6.79 33.09
N GLU A 10 8.48 -6.47 34.38
CA GLU A 10 7.62 -6.99 35.45
C GLU A 10 6.17 -6.55 35.22
N ALA A 11 5.42 -7.40 34.52
CA ALA A 11 3.99 -7.24 34.30
C ALA A 11 3.21 -7.86 35.48
N VAL A 12 2.16 -7.18 35.92
CA VAL A 12 1.29 -7.60 37.04
C VAL A 12 0.53 -8.90 36.72
N GLU A 13 0.32 -9.20 35.43
CA GLU A 13 -0.27 -10.43 34.92
C GLU A 13 0.72 -11.17 34.02
N LYS A 14 0.59 -12.50 33.91
CA LYS A 14 1.36 -13.31 32.94
C LYS A 14 1.05 -12.83 31.52
N PRO A 15 1.95 -12.11 30.82
CA PRO A 15 1.64 -11.60 29.50
C PRO A 15 1.49 -12.77 28.52
N PHE A 16 0.73 -12.55 27.45
CA PHE A 16 0.52 -13.52 26.36
C PHE A 16 -0.13 -14.84 26.82
N ALA A 17 -1.04 -14.79 27.79
CA ALA A 17 -1.72 -15.99 28.30
C ALA A 17 -2.68 -16.56 27.26
N ARG A 18 -3.43 -15.71 26.55
CA ARG A 18 -4.40 -16.15 25.53
C ARG A 18 -3.69 -16.73 24.31
N ALA A 19 -2.64 -16.07 23.82
CA ALA A 19 -1.85 -16.55 22.70
C ALA A 19 -1.17 -17.91 23.01
N ARG A 20 -0.67 -18.11 24.24
CA ARG A 20 -0.10 -19.40 24.65
C ARG A 20 -1.16 -20.50 24.78
N ALA A 21 -2.30 -20.19 25.38
CA ALA A 21 -3.41 -21.14 25.48
C ALA A 21 -3.91 -21.57 24.09
N HIS A 22 -3.99 -20.61 23.14
CA HIS A 22 -4.35 -20.89 21.75
C HIS A 22 -3.33 -21.80 21.07
N ALA A 23 -2.03 -21.50 21.19
CA ALA A 23 -0.97 -22.34 20.62
C ALA A 23 -1.03 -23.78 21.18
N ALA A 24 -1.16 -23.93 22.50
CA ALA A 24 -1.30 -25.25 23.13
C ALA A 24 -2.55 -26.01 22.67
N ASN A 25 -3.66 -25.31 22.43
CA ASN A 25 -4.87 -25.91 21.87
C ASN A 25 -4.65 -26.41 20.44
N VAL A 26 -4.02 -25.59 19.59
CA VAL A 26 -3.69 -25.97 18.20
C VAL A 26 -2.74 -27.18 18.17
N GLU A 27 -1.72 -27.21 19.04
CA GLU A 27 -0.83 -28.37 19.19
C GLU A 27 -1.62 -29.62 19.61
N GLY A 28 -2.53 -29.51 20.59
CA GLY A 28 -3.40 -30.60 20.99
C GLY A 28 -4.32 -31.09 19.86
N MET A 29 -4.88 -30.17 19.06
CA MET A 29 -5.66 -30.51 17.88
C MET A 29 -4.82 -31.28 16.85
N LEU A 30 -3.59 -30.85 16.58
CA LEU A 30 -2.69 -31.52 15.63
C LEU A 30 -2.32 -32.95 16.06
N MET A 31 -2.26 -33.20 17.37
CA MET A 31 -1.99 -34.53 17.93
C MET A 31 -3.21 -35.47 17.93
N SER A 32 -4.38 -35.00 17.50
CA SER A 32 -5.60 -35.81 17.46
C SER A 32 -5.64 -36.79 16.28
N ASP A 33 -6.29 -37.94 16.50
CA ASP A 33 -6.52 -38.95 15.45
C ASP A 33 -7.31 -38.41 14.25
N GLU A 34 -8.18 -37.43 14.46
CA GLU A 34 -8.91 -36.77 13.38
C GLU A 34 -7.95 -36.00 12.46
N MET A 35 -7.05 -35.20 13.04
CA MET A 35 -6.14 -34.35 12.25
C MET A 35 -5.04 -35.16 11.56
N ILE A 36 -4.56 -36.25 12.16
CA ILE A 36 -3.58 -37.15 11.52
C ILE A 36 -4.13 -37.75 10.22
N ARG A 37 -5.45 -37.94 10.11
CA ARG A 37 -6.11 -38.52 8.94
C ARG A 37 -6.45 -37.48 7.87
N LYS A 38 -6.36 -36.18 8.17
CA LYS A 38 -6.67 -35.13 7.19
C LYS A 38 -5.62 -35.05 6.10
N SER A 39 -6.05 -34.62 4.93
CA SER A 39 -5.13 -34.36 3.83
C SER A 39 -4.22 -33.17 4.15
N HIS A 40 -3.07 -33.11 3.47
CA HIS A 40 -2.14 -31.99 3.59
C HIS A 40 -2.82 -30.63 3.35
N SER A 41 -3.66 -30.52 2.32
CA SER A 41 -4.35 -29.27 1.98
C SER A 41 -5.32 -28.80 3.08
N GLU A 42 -6.02 -29.73 3.74
CA GLU A 42 -6.92 -29.41 4.86
C GLU A 42 -6.14 -28.96 6.10
N LEU A 43 -4.99 -29.59 6.37
CA LEU A 43 -4.09 -29.17 7.44
C LEU A 43 -3.52 -27.78 7.19
N GLU A 44 -3.07 -27.49 5.96
CA GLU A 44 -2.57 -26.15 5.59
C GLU A 44 -3.64 -25.08 5.78
N ALA A 45 -4.86 -25.29 5.29
CA ALA A 45 -5.95 -24.32 5.41
C ALA A 45 -6.34 -24.08 6.88
N MET A 46 -6.38 -25.14 7.70
CA MET A 46 -6.66 -25.02 9.13
C MET A 46 -5.54 -24.24 9.84
N LEU A 47 -4.27 -24.58 9.58
CA LEU A 47 -3.12 -23.92 10.19
C LEU A 47 -2.96 -22.46 9.79
N ASP A 48 -3.29 -22.08 8.54
CA ASP A 48 -3.31 -20.69 8.12
C ASP A 48 -4.30 -19.86 8.96
N GLY A 49 -5.52 -20.37 9.14
CA GLY A 49 -6.53 -19.74 9.99
C GLY A 49 -6.11 -19.64 11.47
N GLN A 50 -5.64 -20.76 12.04
CA GLN A 50 -5.21 -20.81 13.45
C GLN A 50 -3.97 -19.95 13.71
N GLY A 51 -3.03 -19.92 12.76
CA GLY A 51 -1.82 -19.11 12.82
C GLY A 51 -2.11 -17.61 12.73
N LYS A 52 -3.08 -17.20 11.88
CA LYS A 52 -3.57 -15.82 11.83
C LYS A 52 -4.22 -15.41 13.15
N GLU A 53 -5.07 -16.25 13.74
CA GLU A 53 -5.69 -15.96 15.04
C GLU A 53 -4.65 -15.87 16.16
N TRP A 54 -3.66 -16.77 16.18
CA TRP A 54 -2.56 -16.70 17.13
C TRP A 54 -1.79 -15.37 17.03
N ALA A 55 -1.45 -14.96 15.80
CA ALA A 55 -0.77 -13.68 15.55
C ALA A 55 -1.65 -12.48 15.96
N ARG A 56 -2.97 -12.55 15.73
CA ARG A 56 -3.94 -11.54 16.17
C ARG A 56 -3.96 -11.39 17.70
N LEU A 57 -4.00 -12.51 18.42
CA LEU A 57 -3.95 -12.55 19.89
C LEU A 57 -2.64 -11.99 20.43
N LEU A 58 -1.50 -12.33 19.81
CA LEU A 58 -0.20 -11.76 20.17
C LEU A 58 -0.19 -10.24 20.03
N LEU A 59 -0.73 -9.70 18.95
CA LEU A 59 -0.79 -8.25 18.74
C LEU A 59 -1.72 -7.58 19.76
N GLU A 60 -2.90 -8.17 20.01
CA GLU A 60 -3.87 -7.66 20.99
C GLU A 60 -3.29 -7.66 22.42
N GLU A 61 -2.64 -8.74 22.84
CA GLU A 61 -2.00 -8.83 24.16
C GLU A 61 -0.77 -7.92 24.28
N ASN A 62 -0.02 -7.69 23.19
CA ASN A 62 1.05 -6.70 23.18
C ASN A 62 0.51 -5.28 23.41
N LEU A 63 -0.59 -4.92 22.74
CA LEU A 63 -1.21 -3.61 22.93
C LEU A 63 -1.78 -3.44 24.34
N ARG A 64 -2.40 -4.48 24.91
CA ARG A 64 -2.80 -4.49 26.32
C ARG A 64 -1.63 -4.29 27.27
N LEU A 65 -0.53 -5.04 27.07
CA LEU A 65 0.66 -4.90 27.89
C LEU A 65 1.21 -3.47 27.83
N ARG A 66 1.28 -2.88 26.63
CA ARG A 66 1.72 -1.48 26.49
C ARG A 66 0.79 -0.50 27.20
N ALA A 67 -0.53 -0.73 27.19
CA ALA A 67 -1.48 0.11 27.90
C ALA A 67 -1.36 -0.02 29.43
N GLN A 68 -1.09 -1.24 29.94
CA GLN A 68 -0.82 -1.47 31.37
C GLN A 68 0.48 -0.77 31.83
N LEU A 69 1.48 -0.71 30.94
CA LEU A 69 2.75 -0.03 31.21
C LEU A 69 2.70 1.48 30.95
N GLU A 70 1.58 2.01 30.44
CA GLU A 70 1.42 3.43 30.17
C GLU A 70 1.43 4.21 31.50
N ARG A 71 2.49 4.98 31.72
CA ARG A 71 2.57 5.89 32.86
C ARG A 71 1.70 7.11 32.60
N ARG A 72 0.78 7.39 33.51
CA ARG A 72 -0.06 8.61 33.46
C ARG A 72 0.84 9.84 33.47
N ALA A 73 0.66 10.70 32.47
CA ALA A 73 1.43 11.93 32.30
C ALA A 73 0.52 13.16 32.40
N THR A 74 1.09 14.32 32.70
CA THR A 74 0.35 15.58 32.52
C THR A 74 0.42 15.95 31.04
N VAL A 75 -0.73 15.99 30.37
CA VAL A 75 -0.80 16.25 28.93
C VAL A 75 -1.30 17.67 28.70
N VAL A 76 -0.45 18.49 28.08
CA VAL A 76 -0.79 19.84 27.64
C VAL A 76 -0.94 19.81 26.11
N CYS A 77 -2.03 20.36 25.59
CA CYS A 77 -2.18 20.48 24.13
C CYS A 77 -1.35 21.63 23.55
N ALA A 78 -1.29 21.73 22.23
CA ALA A 78 -0.64 22.84 21.54
C ALA A 78 -1.23 24.21 21.93
N GLU A 79 -2.49 24.24 22.35
CA GLU A 79 -3.21 25.43 22.83
C GLU A 79 -2.96 25.74 24.33
N GLY A 80 -2.10 24.98 25.02
CA GLY A 80 -1.72 25.25 26.41
C GLY A 80 -2.71 24.78 27.47
N VAL A 81 -3.74 24.02 27.10
CA VAL A 81 -4.76 23.52 28.05
C VAL A 81 -4.30 22.21 28.72
N ASP A 82 -4.16 22.26 30.04
CA ASP A 82 -3.88 21.08 30.88
C ASP A 82 -5.06 20.11 30.90
N ARG A 83 -4.81 18.84 30.57
CA ARG A 83 -5.77 17.74 30.72
C ARG A 83 -5.38 16.86 31.89
N ARG A 84 -6.09 17.00 33.02
CA ARG A 84 -5.80 16.29 34.28
C ARG A 84 -6.69 15.07 34.51
N SER A 85 -7.87 15.04 33.87
CA SER A 85 -8.78 13.90 33.97
C SER A 85 -8.36 12.81 32.99
N THR A 86 -8.26 11.58 33.46
CA THR A 86 -7.97 10.40 32.65
C THR A 86 -9.11 9.41 32.72
N ARG A 87 -9.53 8.89 31.57
CA ARG A 87 -10.53 7.82 31.46
C ARG A 87 -10.03 6.71 30.56
N ASP A 88 -10.34 5.47 30.89
CA ASP A 88 -10.08 4.32 30.03
C ASP A 88 -10.97 4.37 28.79
N SER A 89 -10.36 4.20 27.62
CA SER A 89 -11.01 4.17 26.32
C SER A 89 -10.46 2.99 25.51
N GLU A 90 -11.25 2.49 24.59
CA GLU A 90 -10.81 1.47 23.63
C GLU A 90 -11.19 1.91 22.23
N ARG A 91 -10.36 1.51 21.26
CA ARG A 91 -10.65 1.64 19.84
C ARG A 91 -10.36 0.32 19.13
N HIS A 92 -11.12 0.00 18.10
CA HIS A 92 -10.81 -1.14 17.24
C HIS A 92 -10.00 -0.72 16.01
N LEU A 93 -9.01 -1.54 15.67
CA LEU A 93 -8.21 -1.43 14.46
C LEU A 93 -8.31 -2.72 13.65
N GLU A 94 -8.70 -2.61 12.39
CA GLU A 94 -8.59 -3.67 11.39
C GLU A 94 -7.13 -3.76 10.94
N THR A 95 -6.50 -4.90 11.21
CA THR A 95 -5.09 -5.15 10.88
C THR A 95 -4.96 -6.25 9.84
N LEU A 96 -3.74 -6.48 9.35
CA LEU A 96 -3.46 -7.62 8.46
C LEU A 96 -3.74 -8.97 9.13
N LEU A 97 -3.79 -9.01 10.46
CA LEU A 97 -4.03 -10.20 11.28
C LEU A 97 -5.51 -10.30 11.72
N GLY A 98 -6.36 -9.36 11.29
CA GLY A 98 -7.75 -9.23 11.71
C GLY A 98 -7.99 -8.09 12.69
N ARG A 99 -9.20 -8.04 13.24
CA ARG A 99 -9.67 -6.98 14.14
C ARG A 99 -9.04 -7.10 15.52
N VAL A 100 -8.43 -6.01 15.99
CA VAL A 100 -7.74 -5.93 17.28
C VAL A 100 -8.28 -4.77 18.10
N ALA A 101 -8.46 -5.00 19.40
CA ALA A 101 -8.77 -3.98 20.38
C ALA A 101 -7.50 -3.24 20.82
N VAL A 102 -7.53 -1.91 20.74
CA VAL A 102 -6.46 -1.02 21.16
C VAL A 102 -6.93 -0.29 22.42
N PRO A 103 -6.58 -0.78 23.63
CA PRO A 103 -6.83 -0.05 24.87
C PRO A 103 -5.95 1.20 24.90
N ARG A 104 -6.52 2.31 25.39
CA ARG A 104 -5.83 3.60 25.46
C ARG A 104 -6.39 4.46 26.59
N LEU A 105 -5.57 5.37 27.11
CA LEU A 105 -6.03 6.41 28.02
C LEU A 105 -6.55 7.62 27.22
N SER A 106 -7.70 8.14 27.65
CA SER A 106 -8.26 9.40 27.17
C SER A 106 -8.00 10.50 28.20
N TYR A 107 -7.24 11.51 27.79
CA TYR A 107 -6.97 12.70 28.60
C TYR A 107 -8.01 13.77 28.25
N GLN A 108 -8.78 14.20 29.24
CA GLN A 108 -9.95 15.06 29.07
C GLN A 108 -9.77 16.41 29.76
N ALA A 109 -10.36 17.45 29.17
CA ALA A 109 -10.57 18.76 29.77
C ALA A 109 -11.93 19.31 29.36
N PRO A 110 -12.63 20.06 30.24
CA PRO A 110 -13.92 20.65 29.91
C PRO A 110 -13.87 21.49 28.63
N GLY A 111 -14.83 21.29 27.72
CA GLY A 111 -14.93 22.04 26.47
C GLY A 111 -13.85 21.75 25.42
N SER A 112 -12.99 20.76 25.64
CA SER A 112 -11.89 20.40 24.72
C SER A 112 -12.02 18.97 24.21
N THR A 113 -11.45 18.69 23.04
CA THR A 113 -11.36 17.32 22.52
C THR A 113 -10.38 16.47 23.34
N ASP A 114 -10.73 15.20 23.50
CA ASP A 114 -9.92 14.20 24.17
C ASP A 114 -8.59 13.96 23.44
N LEU A 115 -7.52 13.78 24.20
CA LEU A 115 -6.20 13.45 23.67
C LEU A 115 -5.79 12.03 24.05
N HIS A 116 -5.10 11.39 23.11
CA HIS A 116 -4.61 10.01 23.23
C HIS A 116 -3.11 9.96 22.89
N PRO A 117 -2.21 10.27 23.84
CA PRO A 117 -0.77 10.30 23.59
C PRO A 117 -0.22 8.98 23.07
N MET A 118 -0.77 7.86 23.55
CA MET A 118 -0.37 6.53 23.11
C MET A 118 -0.61 6.32 21.60
N ASP A 119 -1.72 6.81 21.06
CA ASP A 119 -2.04 6.72 19.62
C ASP A 119 -0.96 7.41 18.77
N ALA A 120 -0.44 8.55 19.25
CA ALA A 120 0.65 9.26 18.59
C ALA A 120 1.99 8.51 18.69
N SER A 121 2.31 7.96 19.86
CA SER A 121 3.55 7.18 20.05
C SER A 121 3.59 5.91 19.19
N LEU A 122 2.42 5.29 18.99
CA LEU A 122 2.23 4.11 18.15
C LEU A 122 2.07 4.48 16.67
N ASN A 123 2.02 5.78 16.34
CA ASN A 123 1.72 6.28 15.01
C ASN A 123 0.48 5.60 14.41
N LEU A 124 -0.60 5.53 15.18
CA LEU A 124 -1.83 4.88 14.74
C LEU A 124 -2.55 5.73 13.69
N PRO A 125 -3.14 5.09 12.67
CA PRO A 125 -3.97 5.79 11.71
C PRO A 125 -5.23 6.34 12.37
N ARG A 126 -5.75 7.46 11.85
CA ARG A 126 -7.00 8.09 12.32
C ARG A 126 -8.23 7.24 11.96
N GLU A 127 -8.17 6.48 10.87
CA GLU A 127 -9.21 5.57 10.41
C GLU A 127 -9.08 4.15 10.99
N MET A 128 -10.15 3.36 10.92
CA MET A 128 -10.21 2.01 11.51
C MET A 128 -9.21 1.02 10.90
N PHE A 129 -8.59 1.32 9.75
CA PHE A 129 -7.68 0.40 9.07
C PHE A 129 -6.23 0.73 9.38
N SER A 130 -5.45 -0.30 9.69
CA SER A 130 -4.00 -0.18 9.92
C SER A 130 -3.24 0.31 8.68
N HIS A 131 -2.06 0.89 8.90
CA HIS A 131 -1.14 1.24 7.80
C HIS A 131 -0.72 0.02 6.95
N GLY A 132 -0.71 -1.19 7.55
CA GLY A 132 -0.46 -2.43 6.82
C GLY A 132 -1.53 -2.71 5.75
N ILE A 133 -2.81 -2.60 6.13
CA ILE A 133 -3.92 -2.70 5.18
C ILE A 133 -3.84 -1.59 4.14
N ARG A 134 -3.60 -0.34 4.56
CA ARG A 134 -3.49 0.80 3.62
C ARG A 134 -2.43 0.54 2.55
N ARG A 135 -1.27 0.00 2.95
CA ARG A 135 -0.19 -0.39 2.03
C ARG A 135 -0.59 -1.54 1.11
N MET A 136 -1.30 -2.55 1.62
CA MET A 136 -1.79 -3.68 0.81
C MET A 136 -2.79 -3.19 -0.24
N VAL A 137 -3.79 -2.40 0.18
CA VAL A 137 -4.78 -1.78 -0.71
C VAL A 137 -4.10 -0.94 -1.80
N ALA A 138 -3.14 -0.09 -1.44
CA ALA A 138 -2.42 0.72 -2.43
C ALA A 138 -1.68 -0.13 -3.49
N LYS A 139 -1.08 -1.25 -3.08
CA LYS A 139 -0.38 -2.16 -3.99
C LYS A 139 -1.33 -2.91 -4.92
N GLU A 140 -2.47 -3.38 -4.41
CA GLU A 140 -3.42 -4.16 -5.21
C GLU A 140 -4.30 -3.26 -6.09
N ALA A 141 -4.68 -2.07 -5.61
CA ALA A 141 -5.40 -1.07 -6.40
C ALA A 141 -4.59 -0.56 -7.61
N ALA A 142 -3.26 -0.68 -7.57
CA ALA A 142 -2.40 -0.35 -8.72
C ALA A 142 -2.42 -1.42 -9.81
N LYS A 143 -2.90 -2.64 -9.52
CA LYS A 143 -2.87 -3.79 -10.44
C LYS A 143 -4.26 -4.21 -10.92
N SER A 144 -5.26 -4.05 -10.05
CA SER A 144 -6.57 -4.68 -10.17
C SER A 144 -7.71 -3.70 -9.93
N SER A 145 -8.93 -4.12 -10.27
CA SER A 145 -10.14 -3.33 -9.97
C SER A 145 -10.39 -3.25 -8.46
N PHE A 146 -11.08 -2.21 -7.99
CA PHE A 146 -11.38 -2.09 -6.55
C PHE A 146 -12.23 -3.25 -6.01
N ASP A 147 -13.09 -3.85 -6.84
CA ASP A 147 -13.88 -5.02 -6.44
C ASP A 147 -12.97 -6.25 -6.21
N GLU A 148 -11.99 -6.48 -7.09
CA GLU A 148 -10.97 -7.51 -6.88
C GLU A 148 -10.10 -7.25 -5.65
N VAL A 149 -9.79 -5.98 -5.35
CA VAL A 149 -9.02 -5.61 -4.16
C VAL A 149 -9.80 -5.93 -2.88
N VAL A 150 -11.11 -5.70 -2.86
CA VAL A 150 -11.97 -6.06 -1.72
C VAL A 150 -11.88 -7.56 -1.44
N GLU A 151 -12.05 -8.40 -2.46
CA GLU A 151 -11.96 -9.85 -2.32
C GLU A 151 -10.54 -10.28 -1.91
N THR A 152 -9.50 -9.71 -2.53
CA THR A 152 -8.10 -10.00 -2.18
C THR A 152 -7.81 -9.68 -0.72
N VAL A 153 -8.21 -8.52 -0.22
CA VAL A 153 -7.98 -8.15 1.18
C VAL A 153 -8.74 -9.09 2.12
N ARG A 154 -9.97 -9.45 1.76
CA ARG A 154 -10.78 -10.41 2.53
C ARG A 154 -10.09 -11.77 2.64
N ASP A 155 -9.58 -12.30 1.53
CA ASP A 155 -8.93 -13.62 1.49
C ASP A 155 -7.62 -13.66 2.30
N PHE A 156 -6.81 -12.60 2.18
CA PHE A 156 -5.50 -12.58 2.84
C PHE A 156 -5.56 -12.20 4.33
N THR A 157 -6.48 -11.32 4.73
CA THR A 157 -6.47 -10.72 6.08
C THR A 157 -7.69 -11.09 6.94
N GLY A 158 -8.76 -11.60 6.33
CA GLY A 158 -10.05 -11.80 6.99
C GLY A 158 -10.79 -10.50 7.32
N ALA A 159 -10.20 -9.33 7.04
CA ALA A 159 -10.84 -8.04 7.25
C ALA A 159 -11.88 -7.78 6.14
N SER A 160 -13.09 -7.35 6.54
CA SER A 160 -14.13 -6.93 5.60
C SER A 160 -14.05 -5.43 5.39
N ILE A 161 -13.74 -5.02 4.15
CA ILE A 161 -13.61 -3.61 3.78
C ILE A 161 -14.61 -3.31 2.66
N ALA A 162 -15.46 -2.31 2.85
CA ALA A 162 -16.36 -1.88 1.80
C ALA A 162 -15.57 -1.21 0.67
N LYS A 163 -16.01 -1.38 -0.59
CA LYS A 163 -15.37 -0.78 -1.78
C LYS A 163 -15.03 0.70 -1.62
N ARG A 164 -15.98 1.49 -1.10
CA ARG A 164 -15.76 2.93 -0.85
C ARG A 164 -14.60 3.20 0.09
N GLN A 165 -14.43 2.36 1.12
CA GLN A 165 -13.31 2.49 2.05
C GLN A 165 -11.97 2.11 1.38
N VAL A 166 -11.96 1.13 0.47
CA VAL A 166 -10.79 0.79 -0.35
C VAL A 166 -10.37 1.98 -1.22
N GLU A 167 -11.33 2.63 -1.88
CA GLU A 167 -11.07 3.83 -2.68
C GLU A 167 -10.46 4.96 -1.83
N GLU A 168 -11.04 5.23 -0.65
CA GLU A 168 -10.51 6.24 0.26
C GLU A 168 -9.11 5.88 0.80
N LEU A 169 -8.83 4.60 1.07
CA LEU A 169 -7.50 4.13 1.49
C LEU A 169 -6.48 4.34 0.38
N ALA A 170 -6.84 4.08 -0.88
CA ALA A 170 -5.99 4.35 -2.02
C ALA A 170 -5.70 5.85 -2.18
N ILE A 171 -6.71 6.71 -2.03
CA ILE A 171 -6.55 8.17 -2.05
C ILE A 171 -5.61 8.63 -0.93
N ARG A 172 -5.81 8.13 0.30
CA ARG A 172 -4.94 8.46 1.45
C ARG A 172 -3.51 7.97 1.28
N ALA A 173 -3.30 6.88 0.53
CA ALA A 173 -1.98 6.37 0.23
C ALA A 173 -1.25 7.16 -0.87
N ALA A 174 -1.98 7.94 -1.68
CA ALA A 174 -1.43 8.68 -2.82
C ALA A 174 -1.24 10.19 -2.54
N GLN A 175 -1.25 10.62 -1.28
CA GLN A 175 -1.18 12.04 -0.90
C GLN A 175 0.16 12.71 -1.23
N ASP A 176 1.23 11.94 -1.31
CA ASP A 176 2.61 12.40 -1.49
C ASP A 176 3.11 12.20 -2.93
N PHE A 177 2.20 11.97 -3.89
CA PHE A 177 2.57 11.68 -5.28
C PHE A 177 3.41 12.80 -5.91
N ASP A 178 3.00 14.06 -5.79
CA ASP A 178 3.72 15.20 -6.37
C ASP A 178 5.08 15.40 -5.69
N ALA A 179 5.11 15.38 -4.35
CA ALA A 179 6.33 15.51 -3.56
C ALA A 179 7.35 14.40 -3.87
N PHE A 180 6.89 13.17 -4.14
CA PHE A 180 7.75 12.06 -4.54
C PHE A 180 8.47 12.33 -5.88
N TYR A 181 7.80 12.95 -6.85
CA TYR A 181 8.42 13.31 -8.12
C TYR A 181 9.33 14.54 -8.02
N GLU A 182 8.98 15.51 -7.18
CA GLU A 182 9.84 16.68 -6.90
C GLU A 182 11.21 16.27 -6.32
N GLN A 183 11.23 15.30 -5.40
CA GLN A 183 12.47 14.76 -4.83
C GLN A 183 13.37 14.05 -5.86
N ARG A 184 12.81 13.65 -7.00
CA ARG A 184 13.52 12.92 -8.06
C ARG A 184 13.88 13.77 -9.27
N ALA A 185 13.84 15.10 -9.13
CA ALA A 185 14.36 15.98 -10.17
C ALA A 185 15.79 15.57 -10.55
N ALA A 186 15.98 15.19 -11.82
CA ALA A 186 17.28 14.74 -12.30
C ALA A 186 18.30 15.88 -12.18
N ALA A 187 19.50 15.56 -11.68
CA ALA A 187 20.61 16.50 -11.70
C ALA A 187 20.88 16.93 -13.15
N ARG A 188 21.20 18.22 -13.33
CA ARG A 188 21.51 18.77 -14.65
C ARG A 188 22.78 18.09 -15.18
N ALA A 189 22.67 17.44 -16.32
CA ALA A 189 23.79 16.76 -16.95
C ALA A 189 24.80 17.77 -17.53
N PRO A 190 26.07 17.33 -17.75
CA PRO A 190 27.07 18.12 -18.45
C PRO A 190 26.59 18.57 -19.83
N SER A 191 27.09 19.71 -20.33
CA SER A 191 26.68 20.28 -21.63
C SER A 191 26.92 19.35 -22.82
N ASP A 192 27.83 18.39 -22.66
CA ASP A 192 28.35 17.58 -23.76
C ASP A 192 27.58 16.27 -23.95
N ASP A 193 26.66 15.97 -23.04
CA ASP A 193 25.82 14.77 -23.12
C ASP A 193 24.58 15.00 -24.00
N LEU A 194 24.14 13.94 -24.68
CA LEU A 194 22.88 13.96 -25.41
C LEU A 194 21.71 13.96 -24.44
N LEU A 195 20.91 15.03 -24.48
CA LEU A 195 19.64 15.09 -23.75
C LEU A 195 18.58 14.27 -24.50
N VAL A 196 18.13 13.18 -23.89
CA VAL A 196 17.07 12.33 -24.43
C VAL A 196 15.77 12.59 -23.68
N ILE A 197 14.74 12.97 -24.42
CA ILE A 197 13.38 13.16 -23.91
C ILE A 197 12.51 12.08 -24.54
N SER A 198 11.91 11.23 -23.71
CA SER A 198 10.94 10.23 -24.14
C SER A 198 9.64 10.44 -23.40
N THR A 199 8.53 10.44 -24.14
CA THR A 199 7.20 10.63 -23.59
C THR A 199 6.28 9.49 -23.99
N ASP A 200 5.52 8.95 -23.05
CA ASP A 200 4.43 8.02 -23.30
C ASP A 200 3.11 8.63 -22.80
N GLY A 201 2.01 8.32 -23.49
CA GLY A 201 0.72 8.94 -23.21
C GLY A 201 -0.46 7.99 -23.38
N LYS A 202 -1.35 7.98 -22.38
CA LYS A 202 -2.61 7.24 -22.42
C LYS A 202 -3.80 8.20 -22.28
N GLY A 203 -4.76 8.09 -23.20
CA GLY A 203 -6.04 8.80 -23.09
C GLY A 203 -7.00 8.11 -22.12
N ILE A 204 -7.20 8.70 -20.94
CA ILE A 204 -8.10 8.24 -19.88
C ILE A 204 -9.48 8.88 -20.06
N VAL A 205 -10.55 8.08 -20.07
CA VAL A 205 -11.92 8.61 -20.10
C VAL A 205 -12.23 9.24 -18.74
N MET A 206 -12.71 10.48 -18.75
CA MET A 206 -12.99 11.23 -17.53
C MET A 206 -14.48 11.35 -17.26
N ARG A 207 -14.85 11.48 -15.99
CA ARG A 207 -16.17 11.98 -15.60
C ARG A 207 -16.32 13.45 -15.99
N HIS A 208 -17.56 13.89 -16.18
CA HIS A 208 -17.84 15.25 -16.66
C HIS A 208 -17.34 16.34 -15.70
N GLU A 209 -17.43 16.08 -14.39
CA GLU A 209 -16.93 16.94 -13.33
C GLU A 209 -15.41 17.18 -13.41
N ASP A 210 -14.63 16.17 -13.81
CA ASP A 210 -13.16 16.20 -13.85
C ASP A 210 -12.57 16.65 -15.20
N LEU A 211 -13.43 17.07 -16.14
CA LEU A 211 -13.00 17.64 -17.41
C LEU A 211 -12.44 19.05 -17.22
N ARG A 212 -11.37 19.36 -17.96
CA ARG A 212 -10.88 20.75 -18.10
C ARG A 212 -11.99 21.62 -18.68
N GLU A 213 -12.02 22.89 -18.30
CA GLU A 213 -13.11 23.81 -18.63
C GLU A 213 -13.46 23.84 -20.12
N GLY A 214 -12.46 23.93 -21.01
CA GLY A 214 -12.69 23.92 -22.46
C GLY A 214 -13.37 22.64 -22.94
N THR A 215 -12.90 21.48 -22.47
CA THR A 215 -13.46 20.17 -22.81
C THR A 215 -14.83 19.95 -22.17
N ARG A 216 -15.05 20.50 -20.96
CA ARG A 216 -16.34 20.46 -20.25
C ARG A 216 -17.39 21.26 -21.00
N ARG A 217 -17.09 22.50 -21.39
CA ARG A 217 -17.96 23.34 -22.23
C ARG A 217 -18.31 22.65 -23.55
N ALA A 218 -17.33 22.00 -24.20
CA ALA A 218 -17.55 21.24 -25.42
C ALA A 218 -18.39 19.96 -25.21
N ALA A 219 -18.34 19.36 -24.02
CA ALA A 219 -19.20 18.23 -23.66
C ALA A 219 -20.64 18.67 -23.36
N GLN A 220 -20.82 19.82 -22.72
CA GLN A 220 -22.15 20.41 -22.48
C GLN A 220 -22.84 20.86 -23.77
N LYS A 221 -22.07 21.40 -24.72
CA LYS A 221 -22.58 21.76 -26.05
C LYS A 221 -22.91 20.55 -26.93
N SER A 222 -22.36 19.38 -26.64
CA SER A 222 -22.66 18.17 -27.42
C SER A 222 -23.89 17.47 -26.86
N ALA A 223 -25.00 17.55 -27.59
CA ALA A 223 -26.19 16.75 -27.34
C ALA A 223 -26.13 15.44 -28.16
N ARG A 224 -26.61 14.34 -27.56
CA ARG A 224 -26.85 13.10 -28.30
C ARG A 224 -27.94 13.35 -29.32
N LYS A 225 -27.63 13.11 -30.60
CA LYS A 225 -28.59 13.34 -31.70
C LYS A 225 -29.56 12.16 -31.88
N LEU A 226 -29.12 10.97 -31.48
CA LEU A 226 -29.88 9.72 -31.54
C LEU A 226 -29.69 8.97 -30.23
N GLU A 227 -30.73 8.27 -29.76
CA GLU A 227 -30.69 7.56 -28.48
C GLU A 227 -29.86 6.25 -28.55
N THR A 228 -29.99 5.52 -29.66
CA THR A 228 -29.48 4.15 -29.79
C THR A 228 -28.06 4.07 -30.34
N ARG A 229 -27.59 5.06 -31.12
CA ARG A 229 -26.26 5.03 -31.75
C ARG A 229 -25.64 6.42 -31.87
N LEU A 230 -24.31 6.47 -31.86
CA LEU A 230 -23.56 7.69 -32.14
C LEU A 230 -23.63 8.04 -33.62
N THR A 231 -23.87 9.31 -33.93
CA THR A 231 -23.74 9.85 -35.28
C THR A 231 -22.27 9.96 -35.69
N PRO A 232 -21.95 9.98 -37.01
CA PRO A 232 -20.57 10.16 -37.47
C PRO A 232 -19.93 11.42 -36.87
N GLY A 233 -18.76 11.26 -36.26
CA GLY A 233 -18.03 12.33 -35.57
C GLY A 233 -18.48 12.61 -34.12
N GLU A 234 -19.56 11.99 -33.66
CA GLU A 234 -20.05 12.12 -32.29
C GLU A 234 -19.18 11.28 -31.33
N LYS A 235 -18.70 11.93 -30.26
CA LYS A 235 -17.87 11.30 -29.24
C LYS A 235 -18.71 11.09 -27.97
N SER A 236 -18.96 9.84 -27.59
CA SER A 236 -19.68 9.52 -26.34
C SER A 236 -18.93 10.04 -25.11
N ASN A 237 -17.61 9.86 -25.10
CA ASN A 237 -16.77 10.16 -23.95
C ASN A 237 -15.71 11.21 -24.29
N ARG A 238 -15.24 11.92 -23.26
CA ARG A 238 -14.09 12.84 -23.36
C ARG A 238 -12.92 12.26 -22.58
N LYS A 239 -11.74 12.33 -23.18
CA LYS A 239 -10.50 11.77 -22.62
C LYS A 239 -9.55 12.88 -22.19
N ARG A 240 -8.78 12.64 -21.13
CA ARG A 240 -7.58 13.40 -20.76
C ARG A 240 -6.35 12.55 -21.05
N MET A 241 -5.30 13.17 -21.58
CA MET A 241 -4.01 12.48 -21.73
C MET A 241 -3.30 12.45 -20.39
N ALA A 242 -3.15 11.26 -19.82
CA ALA A 242 -2.14 10.99 -18.81
C ALA A 242 -0.83 10.76 -19.55
N GLN A 243 0.15 11.63 -19.36
CA GLN A 243 1.43 11.59 -20.06
C GLN A 243 2.56 11.47 -19.04
N VAL A 244 3.47 10.53 -19.25
CA VAL A 244 4.70 10.39 -18.48
C VAL A 244 5.86 10.78 -19.38
N ALA A 245 6.70 11.70 -18.89
CA ALA A 245 7.93 12.09 -19.56
C ALA A 245 9.13 11.57 -18.77
N THR A 246 10.13 11.11 -19.49
CA THR A 246 11.44 10.75 -18.94
C THR A 246 12.48 11.60 -19.64
N VAL A 247 13.33 12.26 -18.85
CA VAL A 247 14.43 13.08 -19.32
C VAL A 247 15.70 12.51 -18.72
N TYR A 248 16.63 12.11 -19.57
CA TYR A 248 17.91 11.57 -19.14
C TYR A 248 18.99 11.90 -20.15
N SER A 249 20.23 11.88 -19.68
CA SER A 249 21.39 12.17 -20.51
C SER A 249 22.15 10.90 -20.83
N ILE A 250 22.69 10.83 -22.05
CA ILE A 250 23.52 9.74 -22.52
C ILE A 250 24.80 10.34 -23.12
N ALA A 251 25.96 9.82 -22.72
CA ALA A 251 27.21 10.16 -23.36
C ALA A 251 27.14 9.89 -24.87
N PRO A 252 27.58 10.82 -25.74
CA PRO A 252 27.61 10.58 -27.17
C PRO A 252 28.42 9.31 -27.48
N PHE A 253 27.92 8.46 -28.36
CA PHE A 253 28.69 7.31 -28.84
C PHE A 253 29.61 7.74 -29.98
N PRO A 254 30.93 7.84 -29.78
CA PRO A 254 31.85 8.24 -30.84
C PRO A 254 31.91 7.14 -31.91
N ARG A 255 31.54 7.47 -33.15
CA ARG A 255 31.74 6.56 -34.29
C ARG A 255 33.05 6.89 -34.99
N GLY A 256 33.91 5.89 -35.17
CA GLY A 256 35.11 6.00 -36.00
C GLY A 256 34.82 5.57 -37.45
N LEU A 257 35.72 5.92 -38.38
CA LEU A 257 35.61 5.59 -39.81
C LEU A 257 35.36 4.09 -40.11
N ARG A 258 35.83 3.17 -39.25
CA ARG A 258 35.57 1.71 -39.37
C ARG A 258 34.12 1.30 -39.06
N THR A 259 33.36 2.08 -38.29
CA THR A 259 31.98 1.77 -37.90
C THR A 259 30.93 2.35 -38.87
N SER A 260 31.28 3.33 -39.69
CA SER A 260 30.36 3.90 -40.70
C SER A 260 30.24 3.04 -41.97
N CYS A 261 31.32 2.36 -42.37
CA CYS A 261 31.34 1.59 -43.64
C CYS A 261 30.62 0.23 -43.59
N THR A 262 30.29 -0.33 -42.42
CA THR A 262 29.67 -1.67 -42.34
C THR A 262 28.20 -1.68 -42.77
N ARG A 263 27.53 -0.51 -42.83
CA ARG A 263 26.09 -0.42 -43.13
C ARG A 263 25.77 -0.21 -44.62
N CYS A 264 26.78 0.01 -45.46
CA CYS A 264 26.60 0.09 -46.91
C CYS A 264 26.68 -1.28 -47.62
N ALA A 265 27.16 -2.34 -46.97
CA ALA A 265 27.43 -3.63 -47.63
C ALA A 265 26.32 -4.70 -47.49
N THR A 266 25.32 -4.53 -46.61
CA THR A 266 24.25 -5.53 -46.45
C THR A 266 22.88 -4.88 -46.34
N ARG A 267 22.25 -4.69 -47.50
CA ARG A 267 20.82 -4.35 -47.61
C ARG A 267 19.97 -5.60 -47.43
N THR A 268 20.10 -6.31 -46.30
CA THR A 268 19.11 -7.28 -45.85
C THR A 268 18.26 -6.63 -44.75
N ARG A 269 16.97 -6.44 -45.04
CA ARG A 269 15.95 -6.00 -44.07
C ARG A 269 15.87 -7.02 -42.95
N SER A 270 16.67 -6.84 -41.91
CA SER A 270 16.35 -7.34 -40.57
C SER A 270 16.47 -6.15 -39.63
N THR A 271 15.34 -5.77 -39.03
CA THR A 271 15.30 -4.83 -37.92
C THR A 271 16.22 -5.38 -36.83
N PRO A 272 17.23 -4.62 -36.35
CA PRO A 272 18.02 -5.08 -35.23
C PRO A 272 17.10 -5.16 -34.02
N SER A 273 16.87 -6.38 -33.53
CA SER A 273 16.27 -6.63 -32.22
C SER A 273 17.02 -5.78 -31.20
N ALA A 274 16.29 -4.94 -30.46
CA ALA A 274 16.85 -4.08 -29.44
C ALA A 274 17.69 -4.92 -28.48
N ARG A 275 19.01 -4.72 -28.52
CA ARG A 275 19.93 -5.34 -27.56
C ARG A 275 19.44 -4.96 -26.16
N ALA A 276 19.29 -5.97 -25.30
CA ALA A 276 18.75 -5.85 -23.96
C ALA A 276 19.37 -4.65 -23.22
N ARG A 277 18.51 -3.72 -22.80
CA ARG A 277 18.87 -2.58 -21.95
C ARG A 277 19.48 -3.13 -20.66
N GLN A 278 20.73 -2.80 -20.38
CA GLN A 278 21.22 -2.80 -19.01
C GLN A 278 20.64 -1.57 -18.31
N THR A 279 19.39 -1.67 -17.88
CA THR A 279 18.89 -0.81 -16.81
C THR A 279 19.52 -1.30 -15.53
N SER A 280 20.40 -0.52 -14.90
CA SER A 280 20.73 -0.66 -13.49
C SER A 280 19.49 -0.29 -12.67
N ALA A 281 18.50 -1.17 -12.65
CA ALA A 281 17.43 -1.14 -11.68
C ALA A 281 17.95 -1.86 -10.44
N SER A 282 18.29 -1.10 -9.39
CA SER A 282 18.49 -1.66 -8.06
C SER A 282 17.14 -2.12 -7.51
N GLY A 283 16.71 -3.31 -7.94
CA GLY A 283 15.53 -4.01 -7.47
C GLY A 283 15.89 -5.46 -7.22
N ARG A 284 16.29 -5.78 -5.99
CA ARG A 284 16.61 -7.15 -5.57
C ARG A 284 15.31 -7.94 -5.43
N ALA A 285 15.03 -8.83 -6.38
CA ALA A 285 14.00 -9.85 -6.25
C ALA A 285 14.60 -11.20 -6.64
N SER A 286 14.94 -12.01 -5.65
CA SER A 286 15.36 -13.40 -5.81
C SER A 286 14.14 -14.27 -6.14
N ARG A 287 14.15 -14.95 -7.29
CA ARG A 287 13.31 -16.12 -7.56
C ARG A 287 14.24 -17.28 -7.94
N SER A 288 14.15 -18.39 -7.21
CA SER A 288 14.83 -19.64 -7.55
C SER A 288 14.07 -20.36 -8.68
N PRO A 289 14.73 -21.20 -9.48
CA PRO A 289 14.06 -22.05 -10.45
C PRO A 289 13.66 -23.38 -9.79
N ARG A 290 12.37 -23.72 -9.81
CA ARG A 290 11.93 -25.12 -9.68
C ARG A 290 12.26 -25.85 -10.98
N ARG A 291 12.96 -26.98 -10.86
CA ARG A 291 13.20 -27.97 -11.92
C ARG A 291 11.98 -28.89 -12.05
N ALA A 292 11.78 -29.33 -13.30
CA ALA A 292 11.08 -30.51 -13.83
C ALA A 292 9.81 -30.98 -13.10
#